data_AF-H6RJ90-F1
#
_entry.id   AF-H6RJ90-F1
#
_cell.length_a   1.000
_cell.length_b   1.000
_cell.length_c   1.000
_cell.angle_alpha   90.00
_cell.angle_beta   90.00
_cell.angle_gamma   90.00
#
_symmetry.space_group_name_H-M   'P 1'
#
loop_
_entity.id
_entity.type
_entity.pdbx_description
1 polymer ?
#
loop_
_entity_poly.entity_id
_entity_poly.type
_entity_poly.pdbx_seq_one_letter_code
_entity_poly.pdbx_strand_id
1 'polypeptide(L)'
;MADEASQAGGPIEINSCDDVLTHVFEFLDHETSDERRGLIAEHLEDCSSCLREFGIEQEFKALVRRRCGGDKPPSGLRDRIKMQLTTVSIEDDGTSVSVERLTIERSAERPTA
;
A
#
# COMPACT_ATOMS: atom_id res chain seq x y z
N MET A 1 -9.01 23.96 11.28
CA MET A 1 -9.41 22.57 10.96
C MET A 1 -8.12 21.79 11.04
N ALA A 2 -7.84 21.20 12.21
CA ALA A 2 -6.52 20.71 12.57
C ALA A 2 -6.26 19.35 11.91
N ASP A 3 -5.07 19.27 11.32
CA ASP A 3 -4.28 18.11 10.96
C ASP A 3 -4.35 17.03 12.07
N GLU A 4 -5.08 15.93 11.86
CA GLU A 4 -4.93 14.73 12.68
C GLU A 4 -3.96 13.79 11.97
N ALA A 5 -2.71 13.94 12.37
CA ALA A 5 -1.59 13.13 11.93
C ALA A 5 -1.91 11.64 12.09
N SER A 6 -1.77 10.92 10.98
CA SER A 6 -1.69 9.47 10.88
C SER A 6 -0.87 8.89 12.03
N GLN A 7 -1.54 8.29 13.03
CA GLN A 7 -0.88 7.67 14.17
C GLN A 7 -0.41 6.25 13.81
N ALA A 8 0.50 6.17 12.83
CA ALA A 8 1.27 4.97 12.56
C ALA A 8 2.44 4.90 13.57
N GLY A 9 2.28 4.11 14.63
CA GLY A 9 3.41 3.71 15.50
C GLY A 9 3.23 3.87 17.00
N GLY A 10 2.03 4.19 17.51
CA GLY A 10 1.75 4.06 18.95
C GLY A 10 1.61 2.58 19.38
N PRO A 11 1.91 2.23 20.65
CA PRO A 11 1.64 0.89 21.17
C PRO A 11 0.16 0.55 20.99
N ILE A 12 -0.11 -0.67 20.53
CA ILE A 12 -1.39 -1.06 19.94
C ILE A 12 -2.29 -1.66 21.02
N GLU A 13 -3.45 -1.05 21.22
CA GLU A 13 -4.55 -1.63 21.97
C GLU A 13 -5.73 -1.87 21.01
N ILE A 14 -6.04 -3.13 20.73
CA ILE A 14 -7.27 -3.54 20.04
C ILE A 14 -8.12 -4.23 21.09
N ASN A 15 -9.03 -3.49 21.71
CA ASN A 15 -9.82 -3.99 22.85
C ASN A 15 -11.32 -4.06 22.52
N SER A 16 -11.75 -3.53 21.37
CA SER A 16 -13.15 -3.43 21.01
C SER A 16 -13.41 -3.66 19.51
N CYS A 17 -14.68 -3.93 19.17
CA CYS A 17 -15.13 -3.99 17.78
C CYS A 17 -14.88 -2.68 17.02
N ASP A 18 -14.97 -1.55 17.70
CA ASP A 18 -14.79 -0.22 17.10
C ASP A 18 -13.33 0.01 16.67
N ASP A 19 -12.38 -0.45 17.48
CA ASP A 19 -10.94 -0.39 17.16
C ASP A 19 -10.64 -1.22 15.91
N VAL A 20 -11.22 -2.43 15.81
CA VAL A 20 -11.05 -3.31 14.66
C VAL A 20 -11.61 -2.68 13.39
N LEU A 21 -12.81 -2.12 13.46
CA LEU A 21 -13.45 -1.49 12.30
C LEU A 21 -12.76 -0.19 11.87
N THR A 22 -12.19 0.55 12.82
CA THR A 22 -11.38 1.75 12.53
C THR A 22 -10.13 1.40 11.72
N HIS A 23 -9.50 0.27 12.02
CA HIS A 23 -8.26 -0.18 11.35
C HIS A 23 -8.51 -1.20 10.22
N VAL A 24 -9.76 -1.45 9.82
CA VAL A 24 -10.11 -2.48 8.85
C VAL A 24 -9.48 -2.24 7.47
N PHE A 25 -9.39 -0.97 7.04
CA PHE A 25 -8.78 -0.61 5.75
C PHE A 25 -7.27 -0.80 5.76
N GLU A 26 -6.57 -0.34 6.81
CA GLU A 26 -5.14 -0.57 6.99
C GLU A 26 -4.82 -2.07 6.98
N PHE A 27 -5.67 -2.88 7.63
CA PHE A 27 -5.53 -4.33 7.62
C PHE A 27 -5.73 -4.92 6.21
N LEU A 28 -6.76 -4.46 5.48
CA LEU A 28 -7.03 -4.87 4.08
C LEU A 28 -5.96 -4.41 3.08
N ASP A 29 -5.24 -3.32 3.37
CA ASP A 29 -4.15 -2.78 2.53
C ASP A 29 -2.77 -3.33 2.92
N HIS A 30 -2.69 -4.17 3.96
CA HIS A 30 -1.44 -4.67 4.54
C HIS A 30 -0.54 -3.55 5.09
N GLU A 31 -1.14 -2.46 5.55
CA GLU A 31 -0.47 -1.30 6.15
C GLU A 31 -0.43 -1.38 7.69
N THR A 32 -0.79 -2.52 8.26
CA THR A 32 -0.70 -2.80 9.70
C THR A 32 0.63 -3.45 10.06
N SER A 33 1.13 -3.14 11.27
CA SER A 33 2.24 -3.89 11.87
C SER A 33 1.84 -5.35 12.10
N ASP A 34 2.83 -6.23 12.21
CA ASP A 34 2.61 -7.66 12.44
C ASP A 34 1.82 -7.93 13.73
N GLU A 35 2.11 -7.17 14.78
CA GLU A 35 1.41 -7.24 16.08
C GLU A 35 -0.07 -6.86 15.95
N ARG A 36 -0.35 -5.70 15.33
CA ARG A 36 -1.74 -5.21 15.12
C ARG A 36 -2.53 -6.18 14.25
N ARG A 37 -1.88 -6.71 13.21
CA ARG A 37 -2.50 -7.68 12.30
C ARG A 37 -2.92 -8.96 13.02
N GLY A 38 -2.11 -9.44 13.96
CA GLY A 38 -2.45 -10.61 14.79
C GLY A 38 -3.72 -10.36 15.62
N LEU A 39 -3.78 -9.23 16.33
CA LEU A 39 -4.92 -8.88 17.19
C LEU A 39 -6.22 -8.70 16.39
N ILE A 40 -6.15 -8.02 15.24
CA ILE A 40 -7.31 -7.85 14.36
C ILE A 40 -7.78 -9.21 13.82
N ALA A 41 -6.85 -10.07 13.39
CA ALA A 41 -7.20 -11.40 12.88
C ALA A 41 -7.89 -12.26 13.95
N GLU A 42 -7.34 -12.31 15.18
CA GLU A 42 -7.94 -13.01 16.32
C GLU A 42 -9.37 -12.51 16.60
N HIS A 43 -9.57 -11.19 16.66
CA HIS A 43 -10.91 -10.64 16.86
C HIS A 43 -11.89 -11.00 15.72
N LEU A 44 -11.45 -10.97 14.46
CA LEU A 44 -12.29 -11.34 13.33
C LEU A 44 -12.66 -12.84 13.33
N GLU A 45 -11.81 -13.70 13.91
CA GLU A 45 -12.12 -15.12 14.11
C GLU A 45 -13.20 -15.32 15.18
N ASP A 46 -13.16 -14.54 16.27
CA ASP A 46 -14.08 -14.68 17.40
C ASP A 46 -15.39 -13.85 17.28
N CYS A 47 -15.40 -12.81 16.44
CA CYS A 47 -16.49 -11.83 16.36
C CYS A 47 -17.21 -11.87 14.99
N SER A 48 -18.34 -12.57 14.94
CA SER A 48 -19.13 -12.73 13.70
C SER A 48 -19.67 -11.43 13.11
N SER A 49 -19.96 -10.42 13.94
CA SER A 49 -20.39 -9.10 13.46
C SER A 49 -19.25 -8.37 12.74
N CYS A 50 -18.05 -8.35 13.33
CA CYS A 50 -16.89 -7.70 12.70
C CYS A 50 -16.46 -8.46 11.44
N LEU A 51 -16.53 -9.80 11.44
CA LEU A 51 -16.26 -10.61 10.25
C LEU A 51 -17.20 -10.28 9.09
N ARG A 52 -18.49 -10.04 9.37
CA ARG A 52 -19.47 -9.63 8.36
C ARG A 52 -19.13 -8.26 7.77
N GLU A 53 -18.86 -7.27 8.60
CA GLU A 53 -18.50 -5.92 8.12
C GLU A 53 -17.19 -5.94 7.32
N PHE A 54 -16.17 -6.64 7.82
CA PHE A 54 -14.92 -6.88 7.09
C PHE A 54 -15.16 -7.50 5.71
N GLY A 55 -16.04 -8.50 5.61
CA GLY A 55 -16.40 -9.13 4.34
C GLY A 55 -17.05 -8.16 3.35
N ILE A 56 -17.87 -7.22 3.83
CA ILE A 56 -18.47 -6.17 3.01
C ILE A 56 -17.38 -5.24 2.45
N GLU A 57 -16.46 -4.79 3.31
CA GLU A 57 -15.36 -3.91 2.90
C GLU A 57 -14.41 -4.59 1.90
N GLN A 58 -14.13 -5.88 2.09
CA GLN A 58 -13.34 -6.67 1.15
C GLN A 58 -14.02 -6.75 -0.22
N GLU A 59 -15.32 -7.06 -0.27
CA GLU A 59 -16.07 -7.13 -1.53
C GLU A 59 -16.19 -5.76 -2.21
N PHE A 60 -16.36 -4.69 -1.42
CA PHE A 60 -16.36 -3.32 -1.91
C PHE A 60 -15.02 -2.97 -2.57
N LYS A 61 -13.91 -3.23 -1.90
CA LYS A 61 -12.55 -3.01 -2.44
C LYS A 61 -12.31 -3.84 -3.71
N ALA A 62 -12.76 -5.09 -3.73
CA ALA A 62 -12.68 -5.95 -4.91
C ALA A 62 -13.52 -5.40 -6.08
N LEU A 63 -14.71 -4.85 -5.81
CA LEU A 63 -15.55 -4.20 -6.82
C LEU A 63 -14.86 -2.95 -7.39
N VAL A 64 -14.35 -2.06 -6.54
CA VAL A 64 -13.61 -0.86 -6.95
C VAL A 64 -12.43 -1.24 -7.83
N ARG A 65 -11.62 -2.21 -7.42
CA ARG A 65 -10.50 -2.70 -8.23
C ARG A 65 -10.93 -3.20 -9.61
N ARG A 66 -12.04 -3.94 -9.69
CA ARG A 66 -12.57 -4.46 -10.96
C ARG A 66 -13.09 -3.36 -11.89
N ARG A 67 -13.66 -2.29 -11.34
CA ARG A 67 -14.27 -1.20 -12.13
C ARG A 67 -13.32 -0.05 -12.44
N CYS A 68 -12.34 0.20 -11.58
CA CYS A 68 -11.46 1.37 -11.64
C CYS A 68 -9.98 1.02 -11.79
N GLY A 69 -9.58 -0.26 -11.68
CA GLY A 69 -8.17 -0.69 -11.69
C GLY A 69 -7.65 -1.21 -13.03
N GLY A 70 -8.43 -1.12 -14.11
CA GLY A 70 -8.12 -1.71 -15.41
C GLY A 70 -7.42 -0.79 -16.41
N ASP A 71 -7.25 0.50 -16.08
CA ASP A 71 -6.63 1.45 -16.99
C ASP A 71 -5.14 1.17 -17.15
N LYS A 72 -4.69 1.05 -18.39
CA LYS A 72 -3.28 0.86 -18.69
C LYS A 72 -2.52 2.10 -18.17
N PRO A 73 -1.51 1.93 -17.30
CA PRO A 73 -0.73 3.07 -16.83
C PRO A 73 -0.04 3.75 -18.02
N PRO A 74 0.21 5.07 -17.95
CA PRO A 74 0.94 5.79 -18.98
C PRO A 74 2.24 5.07 -19.36
N SER A 75 2.53 5.00 -20.66
CA SER A 75 3.78 4.41 -21.15
C SER A 75 4.99 5.11 -20.54
N GLY A 76 5.97 4.34 -20.07
CA GLY A 76 7.19 4.86 -19.45
C GLY A 76 7.03 5.31 -17.99
N LEU A 77 5.83 5.24 -17.38
CA LEU A 77 5.66 5.58 -15.95
C LEU A 77 6.50 4.66 -15.05
N ARG A 78 6.51 3.36 -15.33
CA ARG A 78 7.32 2.38 -14.58
C ARG A 78 8.81 2.72 -14.64
N ASP A 79 9.31 3.11 -15.81
CA ASP A 79 10.73 3.43 -16.00
C ASP A 79 11.10 4.72 -15.27
N ARG A 80 10.22 5.73 -15.31
CA ARG A 80 10.37 6.96 -14.51
C ARG A 80 10.39 6.69 -13.01
N ILE A 81 9.47 5.85 -12.51
CA ILE A 81 9.43 5.48 -11.08
C ILE A 81 10.71 4.75 -10.69
N LYS A 82 11.13 3.73 -11.46
CA LYS A 82 12.38 3.01 -11.22
C LYS A 82 13.58 3.95 -11.17
N MET A 83 13.64 4.90 -12.10
CA MET A 83 14.70 5.90 -12.16
C MET A 83 14.73 6.73 -10.88
N GLN A 84 13.59 7.31 -10.48
CA GLN A 84 13.49 8.11 -9.26
C GLN A 84 13.85 7.32 -7.98
N LEU A 85 13.45 6.04 -7.89
CA LEU A 85 13.77 5.19 -6.75
C LEU A 85 15.25 4.76 -6.70
N THR A 86 15.95 4.77 -7.84
CA THR A 86 17.35 4.31 -7.93
C THR A 86 18.35 5.48 -7.98
N THR A 87 17.88 6.73 -8.08
CA THR A 87 18.74 7.91 -8.03
C THR A 87 19.36 8.03 -6.65
N VAL A 88 20.68 7.85 -6.59
CA VAL A 88 21.49 8.15 -5.41
C VAL A 88 22.11 9.52 -5.63
N SER A 89 21.73 10.48 -4.79
CA SER A 89 22.37 11.80 -4.73
C SER A 89 23.44 11.78 -3.65
N ILE A 90 24.69 12.05 -4.02
CA ILE A 90 25.78 12.26 -3.07
C ILE A 90 26.01 13.76 -3.00
N GLU A 91 25.85 14.33 -1.80
CA GLU A 91 26.16 15.73 -1.50
C GLU A 91 27.49 15.74 -0.72
N ASP A 92 28.56 16.22 -1.36
CA ASP A 92 29.88 16.41 -0.74
C ASP A 92 30.29 17.86 -0.97
N ASP A 93 30.50 18.61 0.12
CA ASP A 93 30.98 20.01 0.11
C ASP A 93 30.28 20.94 -0.92
N GLY A 94 28.94 20.88 -0.99
CA GLY A 94 28.13 21.74 -1.86
C GLY A 94 28.15 21.36 -3.35
N THR A 95 28.82 20.26 -3.71
CA THR A 95 28.78 19.67 -5.05
C THR A 95 27.87 18.44 -5.03
N SER A 96 26.75 18.51 -5.75
CA SER A 96 25.89 17.34 -5.97
C SER A 96 26.32 16.59 -7.23
N VAL A 97 26.60 15.29 -7.09
CA VAL A 97 26.91 14.41 -8.24
C VAL A 97 25.80 13.38 -8.37
N SER A 98 25.01 13.50 -9.44
CA SER A 98 23.96 12.53 -9.81
C SER A 98 24.53 11.51 -10.79
N VAL A 99 24.56 10.23 -10.43
CA VAL A 99 25.04 9.15 -11.31
C VAL A 99 23.84 8.42 -11.93
N GLU A 100 23.66 8.55 -13.23
CA GLU A 100 22.59 7.88 -13.97
C GLU A 100 23.08 6.53 -14.54
N ARG A 101 22.57 5.41 -14.02
CA ARG A 101 22.79 4.08 -14.65
C ARG A 101 21.65 3.77 -15.62
N LEU A 102 21.88 4.00 -16.92
CA LEU A 102 20.93 3.62 -17.97
C LEU A 102 21.02 2.10 -18.26
N THR A 103 20.09 1.30 -17.75
CA THR A 103 19.99 -0.13 -18.11
C THR A 103 18.95 -0.28 -19.21
N ILE A 104 19.40 -0.55 -20.44
CA ILE A 104 18.52 -0.69 -21.62
C ILE A 104 17.97 -2.13 -21.65
N GLU A 105 16.76 -2.33 -21.17
CA GLU A 105 16.04 -3.61 -21.31
C GLU A 105 15.25 -3.61 -22.62
N ARG A 106 15.83 -4.16 -23.70
CA ARG A 106 15.14 -4.27 -25.00
C ARG A 106 14.04 -5.34 -24.92
N SER A 107 12.82 -4.94 -24.56
CA SER A 107 11.64 -5.82 -24.65
C SER A 107 11.25 -6.03 -26.11
N ALA A 108 11.42 -7.25 -26.60
CA ALA A 108 10.73 -7.72 -27.81
C ALA A 108 9.28 -8.04 -27.41
N GLU A 109 8.32 -7.25 -27.91
CA GLU A 109 6.89 -7.56 -27.76
C GLU A 109 6.59 -8.89 -28.45
N ARG A 110 6.05 -9.85 -27.70
CA ARG A 110 5.49 -11.09 -28.29
C ARG A 110 4.15 -10.76 -28.95
N PRO A 111 3.88 -11.23 -30.17
CA PRO A 111 2.59 -11.03 -30.82
C PRO A 111 1.51 -11.77 -30.02
N THR A 112 0.45 -11.05 -29.65
CA THR A 112 -0.83 -11.62 -29.19
C THR A 112 -1.44 -12.47 -30.31
N ALA A 113 -1.65 -13.75 -30.03
CA ALA A 113 -2.52 -14.65 -30.79
C ALA A 113 -3.92 -14.65 -30.16
#